data_AF-A0A3M2LR25-F1
#
_entry.id   AF-A0A3M2LR25-F1
#
_cell.length_a   1.000
_cell.length_b   1.000
_cell.length_c   1.000
_cell.angle_alpha   90.00
_cell.angle_beta   90.00
_cell.angle_gamma   90.00
#
_symmetry.space_group_name_H-M   'P 1'
#
loop_
_entity.id
_entity.type
_entity.pdbx_description
1 polymer ?
#
loop_
_entity_poly.entity_id
_entity_poly.type
_entity_poly.pdbx_seq_one_letter_code
_entity_poly.pdbx_strand_id
1 'polypeptide(L)'
;MTTTPDEAGTGDSQDAPRANDAPHANGAPQGGGAPRVAVRGEARLEVEPETARIGVTVGARGGDRRAALKDLTKRNNAVLELLRSYGESVERIETGAFSISPELKTGRGERVRAYHGKVHVQAVFGDFTALGEVTTRLANLDLTSVAGPWWALRPDSPVHRRARQEAVRQAVVRAREYAEAVGAELAGLIDIADVGTDWMEPEVARGTAAPAGYGAAPGAPAAAPPALDLEPRRQTVYARINARFTITQPVL
;
A
#
# COMPACT_ATOMS: atom_id res chain seq x y z
N MET A 1 23.42 11.99 -83.73
CA MET A 1 23.56 13.28 -84.43
C MET A 1 22.18 13.93 -84.42
N THR A 2 21.97 14.93 -83.55
CA THR A 2 21.85 16.37 -83.92
C THR A 2 20.70 16.60 -84.90
N THR A 3 19.68 17.45 -84.73
CA THR A 3 19.34 18.57 -83.83
C THR A 3 17.87 18.96 -84.18
N THR A 4 17.10 19.48 -83.21
CA THR A 4 15.95 20.43 -83.19
C THR A 4 15.55 21.13 -84.53
N PRO A 5 14.29 21.60 -84.79
CA PRO A 5 13.12 21.88 -83.90
C PRO A 5 11.74 21.36 -84.36
N ASP A 6 10.75 21.42 -83.46
CA ASP A 6 9.40 21.92 -83.79
C ASP A 6 8.78 22.50 -82.51
N GLU A 7 8.54 23.81 -82.50
CA GLU A 7 7.83 24.54 -81.43
C GLU A 7 6.52 25.05 -82.02
N ALA A 8 5.43 24.37 -81.66
CA ALA A 8 4.08 24.86 -81.84
C ALA A 8 3.26 24.53 -80.60
N GLY A 9 2.45 25.50 -80.15
CA GLY A 9 1.22 25.20 -79.44
C GLY A 9 1.19 25.59 -77.98
N THR A 10 0.91 26.87 -77.76
CA THR A 10 0.26 27.45 -76.58
C THR A 10 -0.88 26.58 -76.05
N GLY A 11 -0.94 26.44 -74.72
CA GLY A 11 -2.22 26.35 -74.01
C GLY A 11 -2.37 25.20 -73.02
N ASP A 12 -2.20 25.57 -71.75
CA ASP A 12 -3.03 25.13 -70.62
C ASP A 12 -2.81 23.73 -70.05
N SER A 13 -2.11 23.66 -68.90
CA SER A 13 -2.70 23.23 -67.62
C SER A 13 -1.62 22.86 -66.58
N GLN A 14 -1.78 23.46 -65.39
CA GLN A 14 -1.51 22.92 -64.05
C GLN A 14 -0.05 22.62 -63.62
N ASP A 15 0.43 23.33 -62.59
CA ASP A 15 0.52 22.72 -61.25
C ASP A 15 0.57 23.78 -60.13
N ALA A 16 0.02 23.40 -58.98
CA ALA A 16 -0.48 24.19 -57.87
C ALA A 16 0.59 24.49 -56.79
N PRO A 17 0.26 25.21 -55.69
CA PRO A 17 1.16 26.19 -55.08
C PRO A 17 2.04 25.66 -53.94
N ARG A 18 3.20 26.29 -53.78
CA ARG A 18 3.97 26.40 -52.53
C ARG A 18 4.40 27.87 -52.43
N ALA A 19 4.59 28.52 -51.30
CA ALA A 19 4.20 28.39 -49.91
C ALA A 19 4.68 29.73 -49.30
N ASN A 20 4.07 30.14 -48.18
CA ASN A 20 4.59 31.17 -47.27
C ASN A 20 4.41 32.64 -47.70
N ASP A 21 3.26 33.21 -47.32
CA ASP A 21 3.20 34.35 -46.39
C ASP A 21 1.72 34.69 -46.14
N ALA A 22 1.11 33.94 -45.23
CA ALA A 22 -0.14 34.34 -44.61
C ALA A 22 0.19 34.83 -43.20
N PRO A 23 -0.23 36.02 -42.78
CA PRO A 23 -0.14 36.38 -41.38
C PRO A 23 -0.96 35.36 -40.60
N HIS A 24 -0.30 34.63 -39.70
CA HIS A 24 -0.96 33.85 -38.69
C HIS A 24 -1.92 34.78 -37.96
N ALA A 25 -3.21 34.68 -38.26
CA ALA A 25 -4.26 35.17 -37.40
C ALA A 25 -4.09 34.39 -36.10
N ASN A 26 -3.33 34.98 -35.17
CA ASN A 26 -3.26 34.58 -33.79
C ASN A 26 -4.71 34.46 -33.32
N GLY A 27 -5.18 33.23 -33.16
CA GLY A 27 -6.44 32.96 -32.50
C GLY A 27 -6.38 33.68 -31.16
N ALA A 28 -7.24 34.68 -31.00
CA ALA A 28 -7.42 35.37 -29.74
C ALA A 28 -7.57 34.33 -28.61
N PRO A 29 -6.97 34.54 -27.42
CA PRO A 29 -7.25 33.68 -26.29
C PRO A 29 -8.76 33.70 -26.07
N GLN A 30 -9.40 32.53 -26.07
CA GLN A 30 -10.80 32.37 -25.69
C GLN A 30 -10.95 32.73 -24.21
N GLY A 31 -10.96 34.04 -23.93
CA GLY A 31 -11.30 34.63 -22.65
C GLY A 31 -12.82 34.63 -22.50
N GLY A 32 -13.34 33.61 -21.82
CA GLY A 32 -14.77 33.50 -21.52
C GLY A 32 -15.10 32.59 -20.34
N GLY A 33 -14.10 32.21 -19.53
CA GLY A 33 -14.32 31.49 -18.28
C GLY A 33 -14.25 32.45 -17.10
N ALA A 34 -15.24 32.41 -16.21
CA ALA A 34 -15.14 33.08 -14.90
C ALA A 34 -13.79 32.71 -14.23
N PRO A 35 -13.10 33.67 -13.57
CA PRO A 35 -11.83 33.42 -12.88
C PRO A 35 -11.91 32.23 -11.93
N ARG A 36 -10.83 31.46 -11.84
CA ARG A 36 -10.80 30.20 -11.06
C ARG A 36 -9.50 30.07 -10.29
N VAL A 37 -9.58 29.44 -9.13
CA VAL A 37 -8.43 28.98 -8.36
C VAL A 37 -8.48 27.47 -8.23
N ALA A 38 -7.34 26.82 -8.47
CA ALA A 38 -7.16 25.39 -8.27
C ALA A 38 -6.20 25.19 -7.11
N VAL A 39 -6.60 24.39 -6.13
CA VAL A 39 -5.83 24.13 -4.91
C VAL A 39 -5.79 22.64 -4.60
N ARG A 40 -4.76 22.26 -3.85
CA ARG A 40 -4.67 20.96 -3.22
C ARG A 40 -4.90 21.10 -1.71
N GLY A 41 -5.90 20.40 -1.21
CA GLY A 41 -6.13 20.23 0.22
C GLY A 41 -5.47 18.96 0.71
N GLU A 42 -4.78 19.04 1.84
CA GLU A 42 -4.14 17.89 2.47
C GLU A 42 -4.49 17.88 3.96
N ALA A 43 -4.71 16.69 4.51
CA ALA A 43 -4.85 16.49 5.94
C ALA A 43 -3.98 15.33 6.40
N ARG A 44 -3.41 15.51 7.59
CA ARG A 44 -2.64 14.50 8.30
C ARG A 44 -3.21 14.39 9.71
N LEU A 45 -3.74 13.22 10.05
CA LEU A 45 -4.24 12.92 11.39
C LEU A 45 -3.35 11.86 12.03
N GLU A 46 -2.97 12.08 13.29
CA GLU A 46 -2.30 11.08 14.11
C GLU A 46 -3.29 10.47 15.10
N VAL A 47 -3.48 9.16 15.04
CA VAL A 47 -4.46 8.45 15.86
C VAL A 47 -3.88 7.18 16.43
N GLU A 48 -4.45 6.70 17.53
CA GLU A 48 -4.13 5.36 18.03
C GLU A 48 -4.62 4.29 17.04
N PRO A 49 -3.89 3.17 16.90
CA PRO A 49 -4.36 2.06 16.08
C PRO A 49 -5.59 1.42 16.72
N GLU A 50 -6.43 0.84 15.86
CA GLU A 50 -7.65 0.16 16.29
C GLU A 50 -7.49 -1.36 16.29
N THR A 51 -6.56 -1.87 15.49
CA THR A 51 -6.27 -3.30 15.37
C THR A 51 -4.77 -3.52 15.23
N ALA A 52 -4.34 -4.73 15.61
CA ALA A 52 -2.97 -5.20 15.42
C ALA A 52 -2.99 -6.54 14.70
N ARG A 53 -2.12 -6.69 13.71
CA ARG A 53 -2.00 -7.91 12.91
C ARG A 53 -0.68 -8.60 13.19
N ILE A 54 -0.71 -9.91 13.36
CA ILE A 54 0.50 -10.75 13.40
C ILE A 54 0.44 -11.81 12.31
N GLY A 55 1.62 -12.22 11.87
CA GLY A 55 1.83 -13.30 10.93
C GLY A 55 2.56 -14.43 11.64
N VAL A 56 1.95 -15.60 11.70
CA VAL A 56 2.52 -16.81 12.28
C VAL A 56 2.90 -17.73 11.13
N THR A 57 4.17 -18.12 11.06
CA THR A 57 4.63 -19.16 10.13
C THR A 57 4.91 -20.41 10.92
N VAL A 58 4.21 -21.48 10.58
CA VAL A 58 4.38 -22.80 11.20
C VAL A 58 5.15 -23.69 10.25
N GLY A 59 6.25 -24.24 10.71
CA GLY A 59 7.10 -25.16 9.96
C GLY A 59 6.98 -26.60 10.44
N ALA A 60 7.29 -27.53 9.54
CA ALA A 60 7.46 -28.94 9.89
C ALA A 60 8.53 -29.58 8.99
N ARG A 61 9.17 -30.63 9.50
CA ARG A 61 10.18 -31.41 8.78
C ARG A 61 9.88 -32.90 8.89
N GLY A 62 9.96 -33.63 7.78
CA GLY A 62 9.78 -35.08 7.76
C GLY A 62 10.75 -35.79 6.82
N GLY A 63 11.02 -37.07 7.08
CA GLY A 63 11.82 -37.92 6.19
C GLY A 63 11.12 -38.21 4.85
N ASP A 64 9.79 -38.19 4.84
CA ASP A 64 8.95 -38.26 3.65
C ASP A 64 7.87 -37.18 3.66
N ARG A 65 7.19 -37.01 2.52
CA ARG A 65 6.16 -35.98 2.33
C ARG A 65 4.95 -36.17 3.26
N ARG A 66 4.52 -37.41 3.51
CA ARG A 66 3.34 -37.70 4.34
C ARG A 66 3.63 -37.41 5.81
N ALA A 67 4.82 -37.78 6.29
CA ALA A 67 5.26 -37.47 7.64
C ALA A 67 5.35 -35.95 7.88
N ALA A 68 5.95 -35.20 6.94
CA ALA A 68 6.03 -33.74 7.04
C ALA A 68 4.65 -33.06 7.03
N LEU A 69 3.73 -33.53 6.18
CA LEU A 69 2.36 -33.00 6.15
C LEU A 69 1.60 -33.30 7.44
N LYS A 70 1.68 -34.52 7.97
CA LYS A 70 1.03 -34.91 9.22
C LYS A 70 1.51 -34.05 10.40
N ASP A 71 2.82 -33.85 10.51
CA ASP A 71 3.41 -33.01 11.57
C ASP A 71 2.99 -31.54 11.39
N LEU A 72 2.98 -31.04 10.15
CA LEU A 72 2.53 -29.67 9.86
C LEU A 72 1.07 -29.45 10.26
N THR A 73 0.17 -30.37 9.90
CA THR A 73 -1.25 -30.28 10.27
C THR A 73 -1.43 -30.27 11.78
N LYS A 74 -0.69 -31.14 12.50
CA LYS A 74 -0.74 -31.18 13.98
C LYS A 74 -0.31 -29.84 14.58
N ARG A 75 0.82 -29.29 14.15
CA ARG A 75 1.33 -28.01 14.66
C ARG A 75 0.43 -26.83 14.30
N ASN A 76 -0.08 -26.81 13.07
CA ASN A 76 -1.03 -25.80 12.63
C ASN A 76 -2.30 -25.80 13.47
N ASN A 77 -2.85 -26.98 13.77
CA ASN A 77 -4.03 -27.09 14.63
C ASN A 77 -3.75 -26.58 16.04
N ALA A 78 -2.59 -26.89 16.62
CA ALA A 78 -2.21 -26.36 17.93
C ALA A 78 -2.12 -24.82 17.93
N VAL A 79 -1.59 -24.21 16.88
CA VAL A 79 -1.56 -22.75 16.71
C VAL A 79 -2.97 -22.17 16.59
N LEU A 80 -3.84 -22.79 15.78
CA LEU A 80 -5.21 -22.34 15.62
C LEU A 80 -6.02 -22.47 16.91
N GLU A 81 -5.84 -23.57 17.65
CA GLU A 81 -6.47 -23.79 18.96
C GLU A 81 -6.00 -22.76 19.98
N LEU A 82 -4.69 -22.48 20.02
CA LEU A 82 -4.14 -21.43 20.88
C LEU A 82 -4.76 -20.07 20.53
N LEU A 83 -4.75 -19.66 19.26
CA LEU A 83 -5.36 -18.40 18.83
C LEU A 83 -6.85 -18.30 19.18
N ARG A 84 -7.62 -19.38 18.96
CA ARG A 84 -9.05 -19.44 19.27
C ARG A 84 -9.35 -19.41 20.77
N SER A 85 -8.41 -19.87 21.61
CA SER A 85 -8.59 -19.85 23.07
C SER A 85 -8.68 -18.44 23.66
N TYR A 86 -8.21 -17.42 22.92
CA TYR A 86 -8.31 -16.01 23.29
C TYR A 86 -9.62 -15.35 22.85
N GLY A 87 -10.55 -16.11 22.25
CA GLY A 87 -11.93 -15.68 22.02
C GLY A 87 -12.05 -14.33 21.31
N GLU A 88 -12.76 -13.40 21.96
CA GLU A 88 -13.09 -12.07 21.42
C GLU A 88 -11.87 -11.15 21.27
N SER A 89 -10.73 -11.44 21.91
CA SER A 89 -9.50 -10.67 21.71
C SER A 89 -8.94 -10.82 20.29
N VAL A 90 -9.24 -11.94 19.63
CA VAL A 90 -8.86 -12.21 18.24
C VAL A 90 -10.08 -12.03 17.34
N GLU A 91 -10.12 -10.91 16.64
CA GLU A 91 -11.23 -10.56 15.74
C GLU A 91 -11.31 -11.49 14.52
N ARG A 92 -10.15 -11.90 14.00
CA ARG A 92 -10.07 -12.66 12.76
C ARG A 92 -8.82 -13.53 12.70
N ILE A 93 -9.01 -14.76 12.25
CA ILE A 93 -7.94 -15.71 11.98
C ILE A 93 -8.08 -16.19 10.54
N GLU A 94 -7.01 -16.05 9.77
CA GLU A 94 -6.95 -16.44 8.37
C GLU A 94 -5.77 -17.40 8.17
N THR A 95 -6.02 -18.56 7.59
CA THR A 95 -4.93 -19.45 7.14
C THR A 95 -4.62 -19.12 5.69
N GLY A 96 -3.41 -18.62 5.45
CA GLY A 96 -2.92 -18.25 4.13
C GLY A 96 -2.30 -19.43 3.38
N ALA A 97 -1.28 -19.13 2.56
CA ALA A 97 -0.64 -20.12 1.72
C ALA A 97 0.08 -21.21 2.54
N PHE A 98 0.00 -22.43 2.02
CA PHE A 98 0.75 -23.60 2.48
C PHE A 98 1.68 -24.07 1.36
N SER A 99 2.87 -24.55 1.73
CA SER A 99 3.82 -25.16 0.81
C SER A 99 4.51 -26.37 1.43
N ILE A 100 4.86 -27.35 0.60
CA ILE A 100 5.71 -28.47 0.99
C ILE A 100 6.77 -28.71 -0.08
N SER A 101 8.04 -28.58 0.31
CA SER A 101 9.17 -28.62 -0.63
C SER A 101 10.19 -29.67 -0.19
N PRO A 102 10.74 -30.48 -1.12
CA PRO A 102 11.84 -31.37 -0.81
C PRO A 102 13.13 -30.57 -0.55
N GLU A 103 13.89 -30.97 0.47
CA GLU A 103 15.28 -30.58 0.66
C GLU A 103 16.15 -31.61 -0.07
N LEU A 104 16.87 -31.16 -1.10
CA LEU A 104 17.82 -32.01 -1.82
C LEU A 104 19.17 -32.01 -1.08
N LYS A 105 19.84 -33.17 -1.08
CA LYS A 105 21.22 -33.25 -0.60
C LYS A 105 22.17 -32.64 -1.62
N THR A 106 23.00 -31.69 -1.21
CA THR A 106 24.07 -31.14 -2.05
C THR A 106 25.17 -32.20 -2.27
N GLY A 107 25.41 -32.65 -3.52
CA GLY A 107 26.42 -33.66 -3.88
C GLY A 107 26.18 -34.35 -5.23
N ARG A 108 27.00 -35.36 -5.59
CA ARG A 108 26.76 -36.18 -6.81
C ARG A 108 25.49 -37.02 -6.66
N GLY A 109 24.41 -36.57 -7.30
CA GLY A 109 23.11 -37.23 -7.38
C GLY A 109 22.03 -36.47 -6.62
N GLU A 110 20.94 -36.12 -7.31
CA GLU A 110 19.75 -35.53 -6.70
C GLU A 110 19.04 -36.60 -5.85
N ARG A 111 19.24 -36.52 -4.53
CA ARG A 111 18.50 -37.33 -3.56
C ARG A 111 17.81 -36.43 -2.55
N VAL A 112 16.52 -36.67 -2.36
CA VAL A 112 15.72 -35.97 -1.34
C VAL A 112 16.22 -36.40 0.05
N ARG A 113 16.64 -35.43 0.86
CA ARG A 113 17.10 -35.62 2.24
C ARG A 113 15.95 -35.52 3.24
N ALA A 114 15.01 -34.62 3.00
CA ALA A 114 13.84 -34.38 3.84
C ALA A 114 12.79 -33.60 3.07
N TYR A 115 11.61 -33.44 3.66
CA TYR A 115 10.59 -32.50 3.21
C TYR A 115 10.39 -31.42 4.27
N HIS A 116 10.25 -30.17 3.83
CA HIS A 116 9.90 -29.04 4.66
C HIS A 116 8.51 -28.57 4.29
N GLY A 117 7.61 -28.55 5.27
CA GLY A 117 6.30 -27.95 5.16
C GLY A 117 6.29 -26.59 5.84
N LYS A 118 5.58 -25.63 5.25
CA LYS A 118 5.28 -24.33 5.88
C LYS A 118 3.83 -23.95 5.64
N VAL A 119 3.19 -23.38 6.64
CA VAL A 119 1.87 -22.73 6.52
C VAL A 119 1.92 -21.38 7.21
N HIS A 120 1.27 -20.39 6.59
CA HIS A 120 1.14 -19.05 7.13
C HIS A 120 -0.26 -18.87 7.72
N VAL A 121 -0.33 -18.37 8.95
CA VAL A 121 -1.56 -17.99 9.63
C VAL A 121 -1.46 -16.51 9.96
N GLN A 122 -2.52 -15.76 9.68
CA GLN A 122 -2.65 -14.35 10.02
C GLN A 122 -3.71 -14.23 11.11
N ALA A 123 -3.42 -13.44 12.13
CA ALA A 123 -4.39 -13.13 13.19
C ALA A 123 -4.47 -11.61 13.39
N VAL A 124 -5.69 -11.11 13.54
CA VAL A 124 -6.01 -9.71 13.80
C VAL A 124 -6.60 -9.59 15.20
N PHE A 125 -6.05 -8.67 15.99
CA PHE A 125 -6.36 -8.44 17.39
C PHE A 125 -7.00 -7.07 17.55
N GLY A 126 -8.09 -7.01 18.32
CA GLY A 126 -8.69 -5.77 18.81
C GLY A 126 -8.22 -5.39 20.21
N ASP A 127 -7.71 -6.39 20.96
CA ASP A 127 -7.17 -6.23 22.30
C ASP A 127 -5.64 -6.41 22.28
N PHE A 128 -4.92 -5.34 22.58
CA PHE A 128 -3.46 -5.31 22.56
C PHE A 128 -2.82 -5.91 23.80
N THR A 129 -3.56 -6.05 24.91
CA THR A 129 -3.06 -6.74 26.10
C THR A 129 -2.97 -8.25 25.82
N ALA A 130 -3.99 -8.82 25.19
CA ALA A 130 -3.97 -10.22 24.77
C ALA A 130 -2.88 -10.52 23.71
N LEU A 131 -2.59 -9.55 22.84
CA LEU A 131 -1.58 -9.68 21.78
C LEU A 131 -0.19 -10.04 22.32
N GLY A 132 0.28 -9.35 23.37
CA GLY A 132 1.61 -9.59 23.95
C GLY A 132 1.73 -11.01 24.52
N GLU A 133 0.72 -11.44 25.27
CA GLU A 133 0.66 -12.80 25.84
C GLU A 133 0.63 -13.87 24.74
N VAL A 134 -0.25 -13.71 23.74
CA VAL A 134 -0.41 -14.65 22.63
C VAL A 134 0.87 -14.77 21.83
N THR A 135 1.53 -13.65 21.54
CA THR A 135 2.80 -13.63 20.79
C THR A 135 3.88 -14.41 21.51
N THR A 136 4.01 -14.21 22.83
CA THR A 136 4.97 -14.98 23.65
C THR A 136 4.64 -16.47 23.66
N ARG A 137 3.37 -16.86 23.80
CA ARG A 137 2.99 -18.28 23.78
C ARG A 137 3.24 -18.93 22.41
N LEU A 138 2.93 -18.23 21.31
CA LEU A 138 3.19 -18.69 19.95
C LEU A 138 4.69 -18.83 19.66
N ALA A 139 5.52 -17.91 20.16
CA ALA A 139 6.97 -17.95 20.00
C ALA A 139 7.62 -19.15 20.71
N ASN A 140 6.97 -19.68 21.75
CA ASN A 140 7.44 -20.88 22.45
C ASN A 140 7.07 -22.21 21.75
N LEU A 141 6.29 -22.17 20.67
CA LEU A 141 5.95 -23.37 19.91
C LEU A 141 7.09 -23.79 18.98
N ASP A 142 7.40 -25.08 18.95
CA ASP A 142 8.45 -25.63 18.10
C ASP A 142 8.21 -25.33 16.61
N LEU A 143 9.28 -24.91 15.91
CA LEU A 143 9.26 -24.57 14.49
C LEU A 143 8.21 -23.51 14.12
N THR A 144 7.85 -22.64 15.07
CA THR A 144 6.92 -21.53 14.84
C THR A 144 7.68 -20.22 14.89
N SER A 145 7.40 -19.32 13.95
CA SER A 145 7.94 -17.95 13.94
C SER A 145 6.81 -16.96 13.84
N VAL A 146 6.83 -15.93 14.69
CA VAL A 146 5.85 -14.84 14.69
C VAL A 146 6.50 -13.58 14.14
N ALA A 147 5.79 -12.87 13.27
CA ALA A 147 6.18 -11.59 12.70
C ALA A 147 5.08 -10.54 12.97
N GLY A 148 5.48 -9.29 13.18
CA GLY A 148 4.60 -8.19 13.59
C GLY A 148 4.94 -7.68 14.99
N PRO A 149 4.04 -6.91 15.64
CA PRO A 149 2.70 -6.54 15.15
C PRO A 149 2.71 -5.44 14.07
N TRP A 150 1.78 -5.51 13.13
CA TRP A 150 1.43 -4.41 12.24
C TRP A 150 0.17 -3.73 12.74
N TRP A 151 0.33 -2.49 13.17
CA TRP A 151 -0.74 -1.62 13.65
C TRP A 151 -1.57 -1.10 12.48
N ALA A 152 -2.90 -1.10 12.61
CA ALA A 152 -3.80 -0.65 11.57
C ALA A 152 -5.08 -0.03 12.15
N LEU A 153 -5.76 0.77 11.34
CA LEU A 153 -7.14 1.18 11.57
C LEU A 153 -8.09 0.21 10.89
N ARG A 154 -9.32 0.09 11.40
CA ARG A 154 -10.33 -0.70 10.69
C ARG A 154 -10.72 0.01 9.39
N PRO A 155 -11.06 -0.75 8.33
CA PRO A 155 -11.46 -0.15 7.04
C PRO A 155 -12.63 0.84 7.14
N ASP A 156 -13.53 0.63 8.10
CA ASP A 156 -14.71 1.44 8.38
C ASP A 156 -14.47 2.52 9.45
N SER A 157 -13.22 2.73 9.88
CA SER A 157 -12.88 3.70 10.91
C SER A 157 -13.38 5.11 10.56
N PRO A 158 -14.04 5.81 11.50
CA PRO A 158 -14.48 7.18 11.29
C PRO A 158 -13.32 8.16 11.08
N VAL A 159 -12.08 7.77 11.42
CA VAL A 159 -10.88 8.58 11.21
C VAL A 159 -10.69 8.88 9.72
N HIS A 160 -10.97 7.93 8.83
CA HIS A 160 -10.87 8.16 7.38
C HIS A 160 -11.81 9.27 6.91
N ARG A 161 -13.05 9.29 7.43
CA ARG A 161 -14.01 10.35 7.14
C ARG A 161 -13.52 11.70 7.67
N ARG A 162 -12.99 11.74 8.90
CA ARG A 162 -12.44 12.96 9.50
C ARG A 162 -11.27 13.52 8.69
N ALA A 163 -10.35 12.66 8.25
CA ALA A 163 -9.21 13.07 7.43
C ALA A 163 -9.68 13.73 6.12
N ARG A 164 -10.65 13.13 5.43
CA ARG A 164 -11.22 13.72 4.19
C ARG A 164 -11.90 15.06 4.44
N GLN A 165 -12.69 15.18 5.51
CA GLN A 165 -13.34 16.44 5.87
C GLN A 165 -12.31 17.54 6.14
N GLU A 166 -11.21 17.21 6.82
CA GLU A 166 -10.16 18.17 7.11
C GLU A 166 -9.39 18.59 5.86
N ALA A 167 -9.12 17.66 4.94
CA ALA A 167 -8.48 17.98 3.66
C ALA A 167 -9.34 18.94 2.82
N VAL A 168 -10.66 18.75 2.82
CA VAL A 168 -11.59 19.68 2.16
C VAL A 168 -11.58 21.05 2.82
N ARG A 169 -11.59 21.14 4.15
CA ARG A 169 -11.49 22.42 4.86
C ARG A 169 -10.20 23.15 4.53
N GLN A 170 -9.08 22.44 4.52
CA GLN A 170 -7.77 22.97 4.15
C GLN A 170 -7.76 23.52 2.71
N ALA A 171 -8.39 22.83 1.75
CA ALA A 171 -8.52 23.35 0.40
C ALA A 171 -9.33 24.66 0.36
N VAL A 172 -10.44 24.74 1.10
CA VAL A 172 -11.28 25.96 1.14
C VAL A 172 -10.51 27.13 1.74
N VAL A 173 -9.79 26.91 2.84
CA VAL A 173 -8.93 27.93 3.48
C VAL A 173 -7.89 28.43 2.48
N ARG A 174 -7.16 27.51 1.85
CA ARG A 174 -6.11 27.84 0.88
C ARG A 174 -6.63 28.57 -0.36
N ALA A 175 -7.81 28.18 -0.86
CA ALA A 175 -8.44 28.85 -1.99
C ALA A 175 -8.85 30.28 -1.65
N ARG A 176 -9.34 30.50 -0.42
CA ARG A 176 -9.66 31.84 0.09
C ARG A 176 -8.41 32.70 0.21
N GLU A 177 -7.34 32.18 0.81
CA GLU A 177 -6.05 32.89 0.93
C GLU A 177 -5.51 33.33 -0.45
N TYR A 178 -5.62 32.47 -1.46
CA TYR A 178 -5.20 32.81 -2.83
C TYR A 178 -6.11 33.82 -3.52
N ALA A 179 -7.42 33.77 -3.29
CA ALA A 179 -8.34 34.77 -3.83
C ALA A 179 -8.06 36.15 -3.21
N GLU A 180 -7.92 36.21 -1.88
CA GLU A 180 -7.62 37.43 -1.14
C GLU A 180 -6.29 38.06 -1.57
N ALA A 181 -5.27 37.24 -1.85
CA ALA A 181 -3.96 37.71 -2.32
C ALA A 181 -4.00 38.42 -3.69
N VAL A 182 -5.04 38.21 -4.50
CA VAL A 182 -5.25 38.89 -5.79
C VAL A 182 -6.42 39.87 -5.77
N GLY A 183 -6.86 40.28 -4.58
CA GLY A 183 -7.99 41.21 -4.40
C GLY A 183 -9.34 40.64 -4.83
N ALA A 184 -9.46 39.31 -4.92
CA ALA A 184 -10.70 38.61 -5.25
C ALA A 184 -11.31 37.92 -4.02
N GLU A 185 -12.54 37.46 -4.15
CA GLU A 185 -13.25 36.67 -3.16
C GLU A 185 -13.58 35.28 -3.71
N LEU A 186 -13.62 34.28 -2.85
CA LEU A 186 -14.04 32.92 -3.19
C LEU A 186 -15.55 32.89 -3.44
N ALA A 187 -15.97 32.63 -4.68
CA ALA A 187 -17.36 32.75 -5.10
C ALA A 187 -18.14 31.42 -5.06
N GLY A 188 -17.47 30.29 -5.28
CA GLY A 188 -18.15 29.00 -5.27
C GLY A 188 -17.25 27.83 -5.61
N LEU A 189 -17.74 26.63 -5.32
CA LEU A 189 -17.07 25.38 -5.67
C LEU A 189 -17.48 24.92 -7.07
N ILE A 190 -16.49 24.55 -7.89
CA ILE A 190 -16.72 23.99 -9.23
C ILE A 190 -16.65 22.46 -9.19
N ASP A 191 -15.60 21.94 -8.56
CA ASP A 191 -15.24 20.52 -8.62
C ASP A 191 -14.32 20.17 -7.43
N ILE A 192 -14.55 18.99 -6.85
CA ILE A 192 -13.64 18.32 -5.92
C ILE A 192 -13.32 16.94 -6.48
N ALA A 193 -12.04 16.67 -6.68
CA ALA A 193 -11.52 15.36 -7.01
C ALA A 193 -10.77 14.77 -5.81
N ASP A 194 -11.16 13.57 -5.39
CA ASP A 194 -10.41 12.77 -4.42
C ASP A 194 -9.20 12.15 -5.12
N VAL A 195 -8.00 12.59 -4.75
CA VAL A 195 -6.76 12.15 -5.39
C VAL A 195 -6.20 11.01 -4.55
N GLY A 196 -6.76 9.82 -4.74
CA GLY A 196 -6.27 8.59 -4.13
C GLY A 196 -6.22 8.67 -2.60
N THR A 197 -7.18 8.04 -1.94
CA THR A 197 -6.90 7.39 -0.66
C THR A 197 -5.83 6.34 -0.90
N ASP A 198 -4.56 6.74 -0.84
CA ASP A 198 -3.45 5.82 -0.72
C ASP A 198 -3.68 5.07 0.60
N TRP A 199 -4.34 3.92 0.48
CA TRP A 199 -4.00 2.74 1.25
C TRP A 199 -2.57 2.38 0.86
N MET A 200 -1.61 3.20 1.30
CA MET A 200 -0.24 2.74 1.44
C MET A 200 -0.29 1.75 2.60
N GLU A 201 -0.63 0.52 2.27
CA GLU A 201 -0.12 -0.64 2.98
C GLU A 201 1.38 -0.34 3.19
N PRO A 202 1.89 -0.31 4.43
CA PRO A 202 3.30 -0.03 4.64
C PRO A 202 4.08 -1.00 3.77
N GLU A 203 4.78 -0.46 2.77
CA GLU A 203 5.57 -1.23 1.84
C GLU A 203 6.50 -2.08 2.71
N VAL A 204 6.24 -3.38 2.72
CA VAL A 204 7.06 -4.33 3.46
C VAL A 204 8.40 -4.27 2.76
N ALA A 205 9.33 -3.50 3.33
CA ALA A 205 10.70 -3.48 2.88
C ALA A 205 11.17 -4.95 2.84
N ARG A 206 11.25 -5.51 1.63
CA ARG A 206 11.78 -6.84 1.38
C ARG A 206 13.29 -6.75 1.60
N GLY A 207 13.68 -6.75 2.87
CA GLY A 207 15.05 -6.86 3.30
C GLY A 207 15.61 -8.22 2.91
N THR A 208 16.68 -8.15 2.12
CA THR A 208 17.60 -9.20 1.68
C THR A 208 17.96 -10.26 2.72
N ALA A 209 18.09 -11.52 2.27
CA ALA A 209 18.80 -12.63 2.95
C ALA A 209 20.27 -12.24 3.25
N ALA A 210 21.08 -12.79 4.18
CA ALA A 210 21.16 -13.98 5.07
C ALA A 210 22.27 -13.68 6.16
N PRO A 211 22.94 -14.61 6.91
CA PRO A 211 22.72 -16.02 7.29
C PRO A 211 22.83 -16.30 8.84
N ALA A 212 22.88 -17.60 9.20
CA ALA A 212 22.72 -18.27 10.51
C ALA A 212 23.88 -18.20 11.55
N GLY A 213 23.61 -18.60 12.81
CA GLY A 213 24.64 -19.12 13.74
C GLY A 213 24.28 -19.35 15.22
N TYR A 214 24.10 -20.64 15.59
CA TYR A 214 24.44 -21.38 16.84
C TYR A 214 24.12 -20.91 18.29
N GLY A 215 23.58 -21.86 19.08
CA GLY A 215 24.05 -22.16 20.45
C GLY A 215 22.96 -22.36 21.51
N ALA A 216 22.71 -23.61 21.93
CA ALA A 216 21.88 -23.94 23.10
C ALA A 216 22.76 -24.42 24.27
N ALA A 217 22.38 -24.09 25.51
CA ALA A 217 22.90 -24.70 26.74
C ALA A 217 21.72 -25.05 27.68
N PRO A 218 21.76 -26.16 28.45
CA PRO A 218 20.59 -26.66 29.19
C PRO A 218 20.55 -26.28 30.69
N GLY A 219 19.34 -26.04 31.21
CA GLY A 219 18.92 -26.41 32.58
C GLY A 219 18.78 -25.31 33.64
N ALA A 220 17.54 -24.85 33.90
CA ALA A 220 17.03 -24.28 35.18
C ALA A 220 15.49 -24.11 35.10
N PRO A 221 14.72 -24.11 36.22
CA PRO A 221 13.27 -24.35 36.21
C PRO A 221 12.44 -23.20 35.63
N ALA A 222 11.30 -23.58 35.04
CA ALA A 222 10.41 -22.71 34.28
C ALA A 222 9.70 -21.66 35.15
N ALA A 223 10.14 -20.41 35.04
CA ALA A 223 9.28 -19.24 35.25
C ALA A 223 8.49 -18.99 33.95
N ALA A 224 7.24 -18.54 34.09
CA ALA A 224 6.42 -18.16 32.94
C ALA A 224 7.19 -17.18 32.03
N PRO A 225 7.15 -17.37 30.70
CA PRO A 225 7.94 -16.57 29.78
C PRO A 225 7.53 -15.09 29.89
N PRO A 226 8.48 -14.15 29.88
CA PRO A 226 8.16 -12.73 29.91
C PRO A 226 7.28 -12.39 28.71
N ALA A 227 6.12 -11.79 28.98
CA ALA A 227 5.27 -11.25 27.93
C ALA A 227 6.01 -10.09 27.26
N LEU A 228 5.99 -10.05 25.92
CA LEU A 228 6.52 -8.91 25.19
C LEU A 228 5.54 -7.76 25.36
N ASP A 229 5.99 -6.68 26.01
CA ASP A 229 5.20 -5.45 26.10
C ASP A 229 5.27 -4.72 24.76
N LEU A 230 4.15 -4.67 24.07
CA LEU A 230 4.03 -4.11 22.73
C LEU A 230 3.24 -2.82 22.81
N GLU A 231 3.96 -1.69 22.87
CA GLU A 231 3.33 -0.37 22.88
C GLU A 231 2.70 -0.06 21.50
N PRO A 232 1.39 0.29 21.45
CA PRO A 232 0.73 0.70 20.22
C PRO A 232 1.42 1.88 19.56
N ARG A 233 1.78 1.74 18.28
CA ARG A 233 2.36 2.85 17.51
C ARG A 233 1.25 3.68 16.88
N ARG A 234 1.28 5.00 17.12
CA ARG A 234 0.36 5.96 16.47
C ARG A 234 0.40 5.83 14.95
N GLN A 235 -0.78 5.79 14.35
CA GLN A 235 -1.00 5.70 12.92
C GLN A 235 -1.19 7.10 12.33
N THR A 236 -0.57 7.34 11.18
CA THR A 236 -0.79 8.56 10.42
C THR A 236 -1.76 8.30 9.28
N VAL A 237 -2.90 8.98 9.29
CA VAL A 237 -3.87 8.95 8.19
C VAL A 237 -3.71 10.19 7.36
N TYR A 238 -3.52 9.99 6.04
CA TYR A 238 -3.44 11.06 5.07
C TYR A 238 -4.71 11.10 4.22
N ALA A 239 -5.15 12.32 3.89
CA ALA A 239 -6.15 12.55 2.87
C ALA A 239 -5.70 13.70 1.97
N ARG A 240 -5.91 13.56 0.67
CA ARG A 240 -5.54 14.57 -0.32
C ARG A 240 -6.67 14.76 -1.32
N ILE A 241 -7.01 16.01 -1.58
CA ILE A 241 -8.04 16.37 -2.56
C ILE A 241 -7.53 17.50 -3.44
N ASN A 242 -7.96 17.50 -4.69
CA ASN A 242 -7.83 18.65 -5.58
C ASN A 242 -9.19 19.32 -5.66
N ALA A 243 -9.23 20.63 -5.48
CA ALA A 243 -10.47 21.40 -5.59
C ALA A 243 -10.27 22.59 -6.52
N ARG A 244 -11.31 22.88 -7.29
CA ARG A 244 -11.39 24.05 -8.16
C ARG A 244 -12.57 24.91 -7.72
N PHE A 245 -12.32 26.19 -7.59
CA PHE A 245 -13.30 27.17 -7.16
C PHE A 245 -13.38 28.31 -8.17
N THR A 246 -14.55 28.94 -8.28
CA THR A 246 -14.69 30.25 -8.91
C THR A 246 -14.28 31.33 -7.92
N ILE A 247 -13.66 32.39 -8.43
CA ILE A 247 -13.36 33.61 -7.67
C ILE A 247 -13.97 34.81 -8.40
N THR A 248 -14.17 35.92 -7.68
CA THR A 248 -14.54 37.19 -8.31
C THR A 248 -13.40 37.72 -9.18
N GLN A 249 -13.66 38.79 -9.94
CA GLN A 249 -12.64 39.38 -10.80
C GLN A 249 -11.46 39.89 -9.95
N PRO A 250 -10.22 39.44 -10.21
CA PRO A 250 -9.04 39.91 -9.50
C PRO A 250 -8.86 41.42 -9.65
N VAL A 251 -8.40 42.05 -8.58
CA VAL A 251 -8.01 43.47 -8.53
C VAL A 251 -6.50 43.49 -8.35
N LEU A 252 -5.78 43.70 -9.46
CA LEU A 252 -4.31 43.73 -9.52
C LEU A 252 -3.78 45.16 -9.50
#